data_AF-A0A1J5N1M5-F1
#
_entry.id   AF-A0A1J5N1M5-F1
#
_cell.length_a   1.000
_cell.length_b   1.000
_cell.length_c   1.000
_cell.angle_alpha   90.00
_cell.angle_beta   90.00
_cell.angle_gamma   90.00
#
_symmetry.space_group_name_H-M   'P 1'
#
loop_
_entity.id
_entity.type
_entity.pdbx_description
1 polymer ?
#
loop_
_entity_poly.entity_id
_entity_poly.type
_entity_poly.pdbx_seq_one_letter_code
_entity_poly.pdbx_strand_id
1 'polypeptide(L)'
;MCNRVPTSCDVQKIHEEINQLANQRFLLTTLSVTVFGLVLTMQLPKDIPVQGADIGGLHYMLSIISSIVIFFLYVLSHYTKGMQRICTSYLVVTKTSTWEMDWEEFRKRPHFGYTKPQTALFLLINGLIVMFPFVYAFICEQQLKPLGGMFTLILVGLALEVLMYLMGFKNVFDLHKGVKKTWEEIKIVENVQKDHRSGSTLLDH
;
A
#
# COMPACT_ATOMS: atom_id res chain seq x y z
N MET A 1 14.52 6.24 -27.70
CA MET A 1 13.61 5.12 -27.41
C MET A 1 12.53 5.14 -28.49
N CYS A 2 12.14 3.96 -28.98
CA CYS A 2 11.43 3.81 -30.26
C CYS A 2 9.98 4.33 -30.22
N ASN A 3 9.60 5.04 -31.28
CA ASN A 3 8.24 5.30 -31.79
C ASN A 3 7.44 3.99 -31.93
N ARG A 4 7.01 3.38 -30.83
CA ARG A 4 6.07 2.27 -30.90
C ARG A 4 4.80 2.72 -30.23
N VAL A 5 3.83 3.11 -31.08
CA VAL A 5 2.43 2.88 -30.76
C VAL A 5 2.39 1.49 -30.12
N PRO A 6 1.91 1.35 -28.87
CA PRO A 6 2.01 0.09 -28.17
C PRO A 6 1.38 -0.99 -29.05
N THR A 7 2.12 -2.05 -29.33
CA THR A 7 1.54 -3.16 -30.09
C THR A 7 0.47 -3.83 -29.24
N SER A 8 -0.43 -4.59 -29.85
CA SER A 8 -1.42 -5.38 -29.10
C SER A 8 -0.75 -6.30 -28.05
N CYS A 9 0.44 -6.82 -28.38
CA CYS A 9 1.25 -7.62 -27.45
C CYS A 9 1.76 -6.79 -26.26
N ASP A 10 2.21 -5.54 -26.48
CA ASP A 10 2.67 -4.67 -25.39
C ASP A 10 1.49 -4.30 -24.46
N VAL A 11 0.33 -4.00 -25.04
CA VAL A 11 -0.90 -3.71 -24.28
C VAL A 11 -1.29 -4.93 -23.43
N GLN A 12 -1.25 -6.14 -24.01
CA GLN A 12 -1.55 -7.37 -23.27
C GLN A 12 -0.62 -7.55 -22.07
N LYS A 13 0.69 -7.41 -22.28
CA LYS A 13 1.68 -7.53 -21.19
C LYS A 13 1.45 -6.52 -20.07
N ILE A 14 1.08 -5.28 -20.40
CA ILE A 14 0.79 -4.26 -19.38
C ILE A 14 -0.46 -4.62 -18.58
N HIS A 15 -1.50 -5.17 -19.21
CA HIS A 15 -2.68 -5.65 -18.47
C HIS A 15 -2.35 -6.85 -17.58
N GLU A 16 -1.51 -7.77 -18.05
CA GLU A 16 -1.00 -8.89 -17.23
C GLU A 16 -0.23 -8.38 -16.01
N GLU A 17 0.62 -7.37 -16.18
CA GLU A 17 1.35 -6.72 -15.08
C GLU A 17 0.40 -6.04 -14.08
N ILE A 18 -0.62 -5.31 -14.56
CA ILE A 18 -1.64 -4.69 -13.70
C ILE A 18 -2.36 -5.76 -12.85
N ASN A 19 -2.70 -6.89 -13.46
CA ASN A 19 -3.33 -8.01 -12.75
C ASN A 19 -2.39 -8.64 -11.72
N GLN A 20 -1.11 -8.81 -12.06
CA GLN A 20 -0.10 -9.32 -11.14
C GLN A 20 0.08 -8.39 -9.94
N LEU A 21 0.16 -7.07 -10.15
CA LEU A 21 0.26 -6.07 -9.08
C LEU A 21 -0.99 -6.06 -8.20
N ALA A 22 -2.18 -6.22 -8.78
CA ALA A 22 -3.42 -6.34 -8.02
C ALA A 22 -3.43 -7.60 -7.15
N ASN A 23 -2.98 -8.73 -7.69
CA ASN A 23 -2.85 -9.99 -6.95
C ASN A 23 -1.82 -9.89 -5.82
N GLN A 24 -0.67 -9.24 -6.05
CA GLN A 24 0.33 -8.98 -5.01
C GLN A 24 -0.26 -8.19 -3.84
N ARG A 25 -1.05 -7.14 -4.12
CA ARG A 25 -1.73 -6.35 -3.07
C ARG A 25 -2.71 -7.20 -2.26
N PHE A 26 -3.46 -8.08 -2.93
CA PHE A 26 -4.34 -9.02 -2.25
C PHE A 26 -3.54 -9.95 -1.34
N LEU A 27 -2.46 -10.57 -1.84
CA LEU A 27 -1.60 -11.46 -1.07
C LEU A 27 -0.96 -10.77 0.14
N LEU A 28 -0.50 -9.52 0.00
CA LEU A 28 0.06 -8.74 1.11
C LEU A 28 -0.96 -8.46 2.20
N THR A 29 -2.22 -8.21 1.79
CA THR A 29 -3.33 -8.01 2.73
C THR A 29 -3.69 -9.31 3.45
N THR A 30 -3.72 -10.44 2.73
CA THR A 30 -3.95 -11.76 3.35
C THR A 30 -2.82 -12.13 4.31
N LEU A 31 -1.57 -11.86 3.91
CA LEU A 31 -0.40 -12.12 4.74
C LEU A 31 -0.44 -11.31 6.05
N SER A 32 -0.89 -10.05 6.01
CA SER A 32 -0.99 -9.23 7.22
C SER A 32 -2.00 -9.80 8.22
N VAL A 33 -3.15 -10.30 7.73
CA VAL A 33 -4.15 -11.00 8.56
C VAL A 33 -3.58 -12.30 9.14
N THR A 34 -2.85 -13.09 8.35
CA THR A 34 -2.24 -14.35 8.81
C THR A 34 -1.17 -14.10 9.87
N VAL A 35 -0.29 -13.11 9.66
CA VAL A 35 0.76 -12.74 10.64
C VAL A 35 0.12 -12.27 11.94
N PHE A 36 -0.93 -11.46 11.86
CA PHE A 36 -1.71 -11.05 13.04
C PHE A 36 -2.26 -12.25 13.81
N GLY A 37 -2.94 -13.18 13.12
CA GLY A 37 -3.50 -14.38 13.75
C GLY A 37 -2.45 -15.28 14.40
N LEU A 38 -1.29 -15.44 13.74
CA LEU A 38 -0.17 -16.21 14.28
C LEU A 38 0.37 -15.59 15.56
N VAL A 39 0.65 -14.29 15.56
CA VAL A 39 1.20 -13.59 16.73
C VAL A 39 0.19 -13.59 17.87
N LEU A 40 -1.09 -13.34 17.58
CA LEU A 40 -2.16 -13.41 18.57
C LEU A 40 -2.18 -14.78 19.26
N THR A 41 -2.07 -15.85 18.49
CA THR A 41 -2.02 -17.23 19.01
C THR A 41 -0.78 -17.46 19.88
N MET A 42 0.38 -16.91 19.51
CA MET A 42 1.61 -17.02 20.30
C MET A 42 1.54 -16.25 21.63
N GLN A 43 0.73 -15.20 21.70
CA GLN A 43 0.57 -14.39 22.91
C GLN A 43 -0.51 -14.93 23.86
N LEU A 44 -1.36 -15.86 23.43
CA LEU A 44 -2.35 -16.46 24.33
C LEU A 44 -1.66 -17.39 25.35
N PRO A 45 -2.02 -17.31 26.63
CA PRO A 45 -1.44 -18.16 27.64
C PRO A 45 -1.90 -19.61 27.41
N LYS A 46 -0.97 -20.55 27.58
CA LYS A 46 -1.29 -21.99 27.55
C LYS A 46 -1.89 -22.48 28.86
N ASP A 47 -1.57 -21.79 29.94
CA ASP A 47 -1.98 -22.10 31.31
C ASP A 47 -2.90 -21.01 31.89
N ILE A 48 -3.56 -21.30 33.00
CA ILE A 48 -4.42 -20.33 33.70
C ILE A 48 -3.55 -19.17 34.18
N PRO A 49 -3.82 -17.91 33.76
CA PRO A 49 -3.02 -16.77 34.17
C PRO A 49 -3.15 -16.53 35.67
N VAL A 50 -2.02 -16.29 36.33
CA VAL A 50 -1.98 -15.92 37.75
C VAL A 50 -2.39 -14.46 37.89
N GLN A 51 -3.42 -14.19 38.68
CA GLN A 51 -3.89 -12.83 38.96
C GLN A 51 -2.77 -11.97 39.55
N GLY A 52 -2.67 -10.73 39.08
CA GLY A 52 -1.65 -9.78 39.54
C GLY A 52 -0.24 -10.05 39.02
N ALA A 53 -0.02 -11.10 38.20
CA ALA A 53 1.25 -11.29 37.51
C ALA A 53 1.50 -10.17 36.49
N ASP A 54 2.76 -9.91 36.20
CA ASP A 54 3.15 -8.98 35.15
C ASP A 54 2.85 -9.61 33.79
N ILE A 55 2.31 -8.82 32.85
CA ILE A 55 2.13 -9.26 31.46
C ILE A 55 3.47 -9.61 30.79
N GLY A 56 4.57 -9.03 31.29
CA GLY A 56 5.92 -9.33 30.87
C GLY A 56 6.34 -8.61 29.59
N GLY A 57 7.66 -8.38 29.47
CA GLY A 57 8.24 -7.66 28.33
C GLY A 57 8.01 -8.34 26.97
N LEU A 58 7.79 -9.67 26.96
CA LEU A 58 7.63 -10.45 25.74
C LEU A 58 6.36 -10.05 24.97
N HIS A 59 5.23 -9.81 25.65
CA HIS A 59 3.98 -9.40 25.01
C HIS A 59 4.15 -8.05 24.30
N TYR A 60 4.75 -7.07 24.98
CA TYR A 60 5.05 -5.77 24.39
C TYR A 60 5.99 -5.88 23.20
N MET A 61 7.07 -6.65 23.32
CA MET A 61 8.04 -6.85 22.25
C MET A 61 7.40 -7.47 21.01
N LEU A 62 6.59 -8.52 21.17
CA LEU A 62 5.88 -9.18 20.07
C LEU A 62 4.89 -8.21 19.40
N SER A 63 4.14 -7.42 20.17
CA SER A 63 3.22 -6.41 19.60
C SER A 63 3.95 -5.29 18.85
N ILE A 64 5.10 -4.82 19.35
CA ILE A 64 5.93 -3.82 18.66
C ILE A 64 6.46 -4.38 17.34
N ILE A 65 7.07 -5.57 17.37
CA ILE A 65 7.60 -6.23 16.17
C ILE A 65 6.48 -6.42 15.15
N SER A 66 5.31 -6.87 15.60
CA SER A 66 4.15 -7.09 14.72
C SER A 66 3.65 -5.79 14.10
N SER A 67 3.57 -4.71 14.88
CA SER A 67 3.19 -3.38 14.37
C SER A 67 4.15 -2.91 13.26
N ILE A 68 5.46 -3.11 13.45
CA ILE A 68 6.49 -2.79 12.45
C ILE A 68 6.33 -3.65 11.19
N VAL A 69 6.11 -4.95 11.35
CA VAL A 69 5.90 -5.87 10.21
C VAL A 69 4.65 -5.50 9.42
N ILE A 70 3.54 -5.24 10.12
CA ILE A 70 2.26 -4.82 9.50
C ILE A 70 2.45 -3.48 8.75
N PHE A 71 3.16 -2.53 9.35
CA PHE A 71 3.51 -1.28 8.68
C PHE A 71 4.34 -1.51 7.41
N PHE A 72 5.35 -2.39 7.46
CA PHE A 72 6.16 -2.70 6.28
C PHE A 72 5.34 -3.34 5.16
N LEU A 73 4.46 -4.29 5.50
CA LEU A 73 3.52 -4.89 4.54
C LEU A 73 2.58 -3.84 3.93
N TYR A 74 2.11 -2.89 4.74
CA TYR A 74 1.32 -1.77 4.27
C TYR A 74 2.10 -0.89 3.28
N VAL A 75 3.34 -0.52 3.60
CA VAL A 75 4.21 0.28 2.71
C VAL A 75 4.42 -0.43 1.37
N LEU A 76 4.67 -1.74 1.37
CA LEU A 76 4.81 -2.52 0.15
C LEU A 76 3.50 -2.58 -0.65
N SER A 77 2.36 -2.74 0.03
CA SER A 77 1.03 -2.66 -0.60
C SER A 77 0.74 -1.27 -1.18
N HIS A 78 1.26 -0.21 -0.54
CA HIS A 78 1.12 1.16 -1.02
C HIS A 78 2.02 1.40 -2.26
N TYR A 79 3.23 0.86 -2.25
CA TYR A 79 4.17 0.95 -3.37
C TYR A 79 3.69 0.16 -4.60
N THR A 80 3.05 -0.98 -4.43
CA THR A 80 2.47 -1.75 -5.55
C THR A 80 1.26 -1.03 -6.17
N LYS A 81 0.42 -0.36 -5.37
CA LYS A 81 -0.57 0.61 -5.88
C LYS A 81 0.12 1.71 -6.69
N GLY A 82 1.28 2.16 -6.21
CA GLY A 82 2.32 2.88 -6.94
C GLY A 82 2.44 2.48 -8.41
N MET A 83 3.06 1.33 -8.59
CA MET A 83 3.37 0.75 -9.90
C MET A 83 2.11 0.57 -10.77
N GLN A 84 1.00 0.12 -10.18
CA GLN A 84 -0.25 -0.08 -10.90
C GLN A 84 -0.77 1.24 -11.52
N ARG A 85 -0.59 2.37 -10.81
CA ARG A 85 -0.97 3.69 -11.32
C ARG A 85 -0.10 4.16 -12.48
N ILE A 86 1.18 3.80 -12.49
CA ILE A 86 2.09 4.10 -13.61
C ILE A 86 1.62 3.37 -14.88
N CYS A 87 1.36 2.07 -14.79
CA CYS A 87 0.88 1.26 -15.91
C CYS A 87 -0.48 1.74 -16.45
N THR A 88 -1.44 1.97 -15.57
CA THR A 88 -2.79 2.45 -15.97
C THR A 88 -2.74 3.85 -16.58
N SER A 89 -1.92 4.76 -16.05
CA SER A 89 -1.75 6.11 -16.62
C SER A 89 -1.15 6.07 -18.02
N TYR A 90 -0.18 5.17 -18.27
CA TYR A 90 0.39 4.98 -19.60
C TYR A 90 -0.67 4.54 -20.62
N LEU A 91 -1.52 3.57 -20.27
CA LEU A 91 -2.60 3.09 -21.15
C LEU A 91 -3.61 4.19 -21.49
N VAL A 92 -3.94 5.04 -20.51
CA VAL A 92 -4.82 6.20 -20.70
C VAL A 92 -4.19 7.23 -21.64
N VAL A 93 -2.92 7.63 -21.40
CA VAL A 93 -2.23 8.64 -22.22
C VAL A 93 -2.00 8.15 -23.65
N THR A 94 -1.76 6.86 -23.84
CA THR A 94 -1.62 6.24 -25.17
C THR A 94 -2.96 5.96 -25.86
N LYS A 95 -4.10 6.10 -25.15
CA LYS A 95 -5.45 5.80 -25.64
C LYS A 95 -5.60 4.36 -26.17
N THR A 96 -4.92 3.42 -25.54
CA THR A 96 -4.87 2.02 -26.01
C THR A 96 -5.81 1.07 -25.27
N SER A 97 -6.35 1.48 -24.12
CA SER A 97 -7.33 0.70 -23.36
C SER A 97 -8.58 1.52 -23.10
N THR A 98 -9.69 1.15 -23.75
CA THR A 98 -11.00 1.78 -23.52
C THR A 98 -11.45 1.62 -22.08
N TRP A 99 -11.27 0.43 -21.51
CA TRP A 99 -11.56 0.14 -20.12
C TRP A 99 -10.88 1.10 -19.14
N GLU A 100 -9.58 1.35 -19.30
CA GLU A 100 -8.85 2.25 -18.40
C GLU A 100 -9.29 3.71 -18.52
N MET A 101 -9.72 4.14 -19.71
CA MET A 101 -10.28 5.47 -19.92
C MET A 101 -11.66 5.61 -19.24
N ASP A 102 -12.56 4.64 -19.46
CA ASP A 102 -13.88 4.62 -18.84
C ASP A 102 -13.75 4.55 -17.31
N TRP A 103 -12.79 3.77 -16.82
CA TRP A 103 -12.48 3.68 -15.40
C TRP A 103 -11.87 4.98 -14.84
N GLU A 104 -11.02 5.68 -15.59
CA GLU A 104 -10.56 7.03 -15.20
C GLU A 104 -11.74 8.00 -15.06
N GLU A 105 -12.68 7.97 -16.00
CA GLU A 105 -13.86 8.82 -15.97
C GLU A 105 -14.79 8.49 -14.78
N PHE A 106 -15.05 7.20 -14.55
CA PHE A 106 -15.82 6.75 -13.39
C PHE A 106 -15.21 7.25 -12.07
N ARG A 107 -13.87 7.19 -11.94
CA ARG A 107 -13.16 7.59 -10.72
C ARG A 107 -13.14 9.09 -10.45
N LYS A 108 -13.57 9.93 -11.39
CA LYS A 108 -13.78 11.38 -11.15
C LYS A 108 -14.92 11.62 -10.15
N ARG A 109 -15.83 10.65 -10.01
CA ARG A 109 -16.91 10.70 -9.01
C ARG A 109 -16.40 10.21 -7.66
N PRO A 110 -16.94 10.73 -6.53
CA PRO A 110 -16.57 10.25 -5.22
C PRO A 110 -16.96 8.77 -5.10
N HIS A 111 -15.96 7.91 -4.97
CA HIS A 111 -16.13 6.48 -4.83
C HIS A 111 -15.24 5.97 -3.69
N PHE A 112 -15.73 4.97 -2.97
CA PHE A 112 -14.95 4.26 -1.97
C PHE A 112 -14.14 3.15 -2.65
N GLY A 113 -13.12 3.55 -3.41
CA GLY A 113 -12.29 2.60 -4.17
C GLY A 113 -11.44 1.69 -3.28
N TYR A 114 -10.98 0.58 -3.86
CA TYR A 114 -10.23 -0.52 -3.22
C TYR A 114 -9.10 -0.13 -2.25
N THR A 115 -8.47 1.03 -2.41
CA THR A 115 -7.37 1.48 -1.54
C THR A 115 -7.80 1.87 -0.13
N LYS A 116 -8.99 2.49 0.03
CA LYS A 116 -9.44 2.95 1.34
C LYS A 116 -9.82 1.79 2.27
N PRO A 117 -10.57 0.77 1.81
CA PRO A 117 -10.83 -0.43 2.60
C PRO A 117 -9.55 -1.16 3.02
N GLN A 118 -8.57 -1.30 2.12
CA GLN A 118 -7.28 -1.91 2.48
C GLN A 118 -6.56 -1.11 3.56
N THR A 119 -6.46 0.21 3.43
CA THR A 119 -5.85 1.05 4.47
C THR A 119 -6.59 0.92 5.80
N ALA A 120 -7.93 0.95 5.78
CA ALA A 120 -8.74 0.78 6.97
C ALA A 120 -8.49 -0.58 7.66
N LEU A 121 -8.30 -1.64 6.89
CA LEU A 121 -7.97 -2.97 7.41
C LEU A 121 -6.58 -2.99 8.08
N PHE A 122 -5.56 -2.39 7.46
CA PHE A 122 -4.22 -2.30 8.06
C PHE A 122 -4.22 -1.48 9.36
N LEU A 123 -4.96 -0.36 9.39
CA LEU A 123 -5.16 0.44 10.61
C LEU A 123 -5.86 -0.40 11.69
N LEU A 124 -6.97 -1.07 11.34
CA LEU A 124 -7.70 -1.91 12.29
C LEU A 124 -6.80 -3.01 12.88
N ILE A 125 -6.03 -3.72 12.05
CA ILE A 125 -5.13 -4.78 12.51
C ILE A 125 -4.06 -4.21 13.46
N ASN A 126 -3.44 -3.09 13.11
CA ASN A 126 -2.42 -2.46 13.96
C ASN A 126 -3.02 -1.96 15.28
N GLY A 127 -4.19 -1.32 15.23
CA GLY A 127 -4.93 -0.92 16.43
C GLY A 127 -5.23 -2.11 17.34
N LEU A 128 -5.65 -3.26 16.79
CA LEU A 128 -5.87 -4.48 17.57
C LEU A 128 -4.57 -5.01 18.19
N ILE A 129 -3.45 -4.99 17.46
CA ILE A 129 -2.12 -5.41 17.97
C ILE A 129 -1.68 -4.54 19.16
N VAL A 130 -1.86 -3.23 19.03
CA VAL A 130 -1.50 -2.26 20.08
C VAL A 130 -2.42 -2.41 21.28
N MET A 131 -3.72 -2.61 21.07
CA MET A 131 -4.71 -2.74 22.15
C MET A 131 -4.64 -4.10 22.85
N PHE A 132 -4.14 -5.15 22.20
CA PHE A 132 -4.19 -6.51 22.73
C PHE A 132 -3.58 -6.67 24.13
N PRO A 133 -2.36 -6.18 24.44
CA PRO A 133 -1.80 -6.31 25.79
C PRO A 133 -2.66 -5.65 26.88
N PHE A 134 -3.37 -4.57 26.55
CA PHE A 134 -4.26 -3.87 27.49
C PHE A 134 -5.54 -4.65 27.73
N VAL A 135 -6.15 -5.17 26.66
CA VAL A 135 -7.35 -6.02 26.74
C VAL A 135 -7.03 -7.30 27.50
N TYR A 136 -5.89 -7.93 27.21
CA TYR A 136 -5.42 -9.12 27.90
C TYR A 136 -5.17 -8.86 29.38
N ALA A 137 -4.45 -7.78 29.72
CA ALA A 137 -4.22 -7.41 31.12
C ALA A 137 -5.51 -7.12 31.88
N PHE A 138 -6.48 -6.50 31.23
CA PHE A 138 -7.80 -6.23 31.83
C PHE A 138 -8.59 -7.51 32.08
N ILE A 139 -8.68 -8.41 31.09
CA ILE A 139 -9.46 -9.67 31.20
C ILE A 139 -8.82 -10.64 32.21
N CYS A 140 -7.49 -10.71 32.24
CA CYS A 140 -6.75 -11.64 33.10
C CYS A 140 -6.28 -11.02 34.42
N GLU A 141 -6.72 -9.79 34.73
CA GLU A 141 -6.34 -9.03 35.94
C GLU A 141 -4.81 -8.98 36.17
N GLN A 142 -4.06 -8.74 35.10
CA GLN A 142 -2.60 -8.64 35.13
C GLN A 142 -2.10 -7.19 35.27
N GLN A 143 -0.87 -7.04 35.76
CA GLN A 143 -0.22 -5.75 35.87
C GLN A 143 0.43 -5.34 34.54
N LEU A 144 0.22 -4.08 34.13
CA LEU A 144 0.85 -3.47 32.95
C LEU A 144 2.32 -3.10 33.22
N LYS A 145 3.13 -4.11 33.51
CA LYS A 145 4.57 -3.99 33.74
C LYS A 145 5.36 -4.83 32.74
N PRO A 146 6.53 -4.35 32.27
CA PRO A 146 7.16 -3.07 32.63
C PRO A 146 6.54 -1.85 31.91
N LEU A 147 6.43 -0.72 32.61
CA LEU A 147 5.87 0.53 32.07
C LEU A 147 6.62 1.04 30.84
N GLY A 148 7.95 0.85 30.79
CA GLY A 148 8.75 1.25 29.63
C GLY A 148 8.32 0.53 28.33
N GLY A 149 7.97 -0.76 28.42
CA GLY A 149 7.46 -1.53 27.29
C GLY A 149 6.09 -1.02 26.83
N MET A 150 5.21 -0.72 27.79
CA MET A 150 3.89 -0.13 27.54
C MET A 150 4.00 1.21 26.80
N PHE A 151 4.81 2.15 27.30
CA PHE A 151 4.98 3.46 26.66
C PHE A 151 5.60 3.33 25.26
N THR A 152 6.60 2.46 25.10
CA THR A 152 7.21 2.21 23.79
C THR A 152 6.19 1.67 22.79
N LEU A 153 5.36 0.71 23.20
CA LEU A 153 4.29 0.17 22.36
C LEU A 153 3.29 1.25 21.93
N ILE A 154 2.83 2.09 22.86
CA ILE A 154 1.88 3.17 22.55
C ILE A 154 2.52 4.16 21.57
N LEU A 155 3.74 4.61 21.84
CA LEU A 155 4.42 5.59 21.00
C LEU A 155 4.68 5.06 19.59
N VAL A 156 5.24 3.86 19.46
CA VAL A 156 5.50 3.24 18.16
C VAL A 156 4.18 2.93 17.44
N GLY A 157 3.23 2.31 18.14
CA GLY A 157 1.92 1.97 17.60
C GLY A 157 1.20 3.17 17.02
N LEU A 158 1.07 4.25 17.80
CA LEU A 158 0.43 5.50 17.37
C LEU A 158 1.20 6.18 16.22
N ALA A 159 2.53 6.20 16.26
CA ALA A 159 3.32 6.78 15.18
C ALA A 159 3.07 6.04 13.85
N LEU A 160 3.07 4.70 13.87
CA LEU A 160 2.79 3.89 12.68
C LEU A 160 1.34 4.02 12.21
N GLU A 161 0.37 4.06 13.13
CA GLU A 161 -1.06 4.29 12.85
C GLU A 161 -1.27 5.62 12.10
N VAL A 162 -0.66 6.70 12.61
CA VAL A 162 -0.73 8.03 12.01
C VAL A 162 -0.07 8.03 10.64
N LEU A 163 1.10 7.40 10.47
CA LEU A 163 1.76 7.31 9.18
C LEU A 163 0.90 6.56 8.15
N MET A 164 0.32 5.42 8.51
CA MET A 164 -0.60 4.67 7.63
C MET A 164 -1.83 5.49 7.25
N TYR A 165 -2.41 6.22 8.21
CA TYR A 165 -3.54 7.10 7.96
C TYR A 165 -3.17 8.22 6.98
N LEU A 166 -2.04 8.89 7.20
CA LEU A 166 -1.55 9.96 6.33
C LEU A 166 -1.27 9.46 4.91
N MET A 167 -0.62 8.29 4.78
CA MET A 167 -0.36 7.67 3.48
C MET A 167 -1.64 7.27 2.76
N GLY A 168 -2.58 6.61 3.43
CA GLY A 168 -3.73 6.01 2.77
C GLY A 168 -4.91 6.95 2.54
N PHE A 169 -5.17 7.88 3.45
CA PHE A 169 -6.32 8.80 3.37
C PHE A 169 -5.94 10.21 2.92
N LYS A 170 -4.76 10.70 3.32
CA LYS A 170 -4.28 12.03 2.93
C LYS A 170 -3.38 11.99 1.70
N ASN A 171 -3.05 10.80 1.19
CA ASN A 171 -2.15 10.60 0.05
C ASN A 171 -0.80 11.32 0.28
N VAL A 172 -0.31 11.32 1.52
CA VAL A 172 1.05 11.76 1.85
C VAL A 172 2.01 10.74 1.26
N PHE A 173 3.09 11.21 0.63
CA PHE A 173 4.01 10.39 -0.17
C PHE A 173 3.43 9.79 -1.45
N ASP A 174 2.26 10.27 -1.90
CA ASP A 174 1.72 9.86 -3.18
C ASP A 174 2.51 10.49 -4.34
N LEU A 175 3.50 9.74 -4.84
CA LEU A 175 4.30 10.06 -6.02
C LEU A 175 3.48 10.16 -7.31
N HIS A 176 2.18 9.79 -7.30
CA HIS A 176 1.31 9.84 -8.50
C HIS A 176 0.89 11.24 -8.90
N LYS A 177 1.07 12.23 -8.03
CA LYS A 177 0.83 13.64 -8.37
C LYS A 177 1.88 14.11 -9.39
N GLY A 178 1.68 13.72 -10.64
CA GLY A 178 2.59 14.06 -11.74
C GLY A 178 2.76 12.96 -12.77
N VAL A 179 2.50 11.69 -12.44
CA VAL A 179 2.79 10.56 -13.36
C VAL A 179 2.10 10.70 -14.72
N LYS A 180 0.83 11.11 -14.74
CA LYS A 180 0.10 11.38 -16.00
C LYS A 180 0.77 12.52 -16.79
N LYS A 181 1.12 13.61 -16.12
CA LYS A 181 1.81 14.76 -16.71
C LYS A 181 3.17 14.35 -17.28
N THR A 182 3.94 13.54 -16.56
CA THR A 182 5.23 13.01 -17.02
C THR A 182 5.05 12.19 -18.31
N TRP A 183 4.04 11.33 -18.37
CA TRP A 183 3.73 10.58 -19.59
C TRP A 183 3.31 11.48 -20.76
N GLU A 184 2.51 12.52 -20.48
CA GLU A 184 2.11 13.52 -21.48
C GLU A 184 3.33 14.31 -22.00
N GLU A 185 4.22 14.76 -21.12
CA GLU A 185 5.46 15.46 -21.47
C GLU A 185 6.38 14.60 -22.35
N ILE A 186 6.57 13.32 -21.99
CA ILE A 186 7.34 12.37 -22.80
C ILE A 186 6.75 12.25 -24.21
N LYS A 187 5.42 12.12 -24.32
CA LYS A 187 4.74 11.97 -25.62
C LYS A 187 4.82 13.24 -26.49
N ILE A 188 4.79 14.43 -25.88
CA ILE A 188 4.94 15.71 -26.61
C ILE A 188 6.33 15.84 -27.20
N VAL A 189 7.38 15.57 -26.41
CA VAL A 189 8.78 15.65 -26.86
C VAL A 189 9.02 14.71 -28.05
N GLU A 190 8.44 13.50 -28.01
CA GLU A 190 8.55 12.53 -29.10
C GLU A 190 7.88 13.01 -30.40
N ASN A 191 6.69 13.62 -30.31
CA ASN A 191 5.99 14.15 -31.50
C ASN A 191 6.79 15.29 -32.16
N VAL A 192 7.33 16.23 -31.39
CA VAL A 192 8.14 17.36 -31.91
C VAL A 192 9.40 16.87 -32.62
N GLN A 193 10.09 15.87 -32.07
CA GLN A 193 11.27 15.27 -32.72
C GLN A 193 10.93 14.58 -34.04
N LYS A 194 9.73 14.01 -34.17
CA LYS A 194 9.28 13.35 -35.39
C LYS A 194 9.07 14.36 -36.51
N ASP A 195 8.41 15.49 -36.20
CA ASP A 195 8.12 16.55 -37.16
C ASP A 195 9.41 17.17 -37.73
N HIS A 196 10.43 17.38 -36.88
CA HIS A 196 11.74 17.85 -37.33
C HIS A 196 12.48 16.87 -38.25
N ARG A 197 12.39 15.56 -38.03
CA ARG A 197 13.02 14.56 -38.92
C ARG A 197 12.30 14.43 -40.25
N SER A 198 10.96 14.50 -40.28
CA SER A 198 10.22 14.50 -41.55
C SER A 198 10.46 15.75 -42.38
N GLY A 199 10.74 16.89 -41.73
CA GLY A 199 11.08 18.14 -42.40
C GLY A 199 12.46 18.15 -43.05
N SER A 200 13.45 17.44 -42.49
CA SER A 200 14.82 17.44 -43.06
C SER A 200 14.96 16.55 -44.30
N THR A 201 14.17 15.49 -44.43
CA THR A 201 14.17 14.61 -45.62
C THR A 201 13.55 15.23 -46.88
N LEU A 202 12.86 16.36 -46.76
CA LEU A 202 12.26 17.08 -47.89
C LEU A 202 13.21 18.11 -48.52
N LEU A 203 14.40 18.33 -47.96
CA LEU A 203 15.38 19.32 -48.45
C LEU A 203 16.58 18.69 -49.18
N ASP A 204 16.63 17.37 -49.28
CA ASP A 204 17.71 16.62 -49.96
C ASP A 204 17.32 16.11 -51.37
N HIS A 205 16.25 16.67 -51.97
CA HIS A 205 15.83 16.45 -53.36
C HIS A 205 15.65 17.78 -54.08
#